data_AF-A0A955TPX1-F1
#
_entry.id   AF-A0A955TPX1-F1
#
_cell.length_a   1.000
_cell.length_b   1.000
_cell.length_c   1.000
_cell.angle_alpha   90.00
_cell.angle_beta   90.00
_cell.angle_gamma   90.00
#
_symmetry.space_group_name_H-M   'P 1'
#
loop_
_entity.id
_entity.type
_entity.pdbx_description
1 polymer ?
#
loop_
_entity_poly.entity_id
_entity_poly.type
_entity_poly.pdbx_seq_one_letter_code
_entity_poly.pdbx_strand_id
1 'polypeptide(L)'
;IAFFLGLTFCFFVVLPFALHFLISYGLAAGFIAQISIANYVGFVLWFLLIFGLIFEVPLALTLMAKLGWVDAPLLKQYRKWAFLGSFIFSAILTPTPDPF
;
A
#
# COMPACT_ATOMS: atom_id res chain seq x y z
N ILE A 1 16.18 -3.13 7.69
CA ILE A 1 16.41 -3.82 6.39
C ILE A 1 15.09 -3.99 5.64
N ALA A 2 14.05 -4.52 6.30
CA ALA A 2 12.72 -4.67 5.70
C ALA A 2 12.15 -3.33 5.17
N PHE A 3 12.24 -2.24 5.93
CA PHE A 3 11.86 -0.90 5.45
C PHE A 3 12.55 -0.48 4.15
N PHE A 4 13.88 -0.60 4.07
CA PHE A 4 14.65 -0.25 2.86
C PHE A 4 14.31 -1.15 1.67
N LEU A 5 14.02 -2.44 1.90
CA LEU A 5 13.54 -3.35 0.86
C LEU A 5 12.14 -2.94 0.37
N GLY A 6 11.26 -2.51 1.27
CA GLY A 6 9.96 -1.95 0.92
C GLY A 6 10.08 -0.66 0.08
N LEU A 7 11.00 0.24 0.44
CA LEU A 7 11.27 1.45 -0.32
C LEU A 7 11.78 1.15 -1.74
N THR A 8 12.75 0.26 -1.88
CA THR A 8 13.29 -0.09 -3.21
C THR A 8 12.24 -0.82 -4.06
N PHE A 9 11.50 -1.76 -3.48
CA PHE A 9 10.39 -2.43 -4.16
C PHE A 9 9.32 -1.45 -4.63
N CYS A 10 8.92 -0.51 -3.77
CA CYS A 10 7.94 0.51 -4.11
C CYS A 10 8.44 1.41 -5.25
N PHE A 11 9.67 1.89 -5.18
CA PHE A 11 10.22 2.81 -6.18
C PHE A 11 10.39 2.15 -7.56
N PHE A 12 10.89 0.92 -7.61
CA PHE A 12 11.23 0.26 -8.88
C PHE A 12 10.09 -0.54 -9.50
N VAL A 13 9.13 -1.05 -8.72
CA VAL A 13 8.09 -1.95 -9.21
C VAL A 13 6.72 -1.30 -9.13
N VAL A 14 6.34 -0.82 -7.95
CA VAL A 14 4.97 -0.35 -7.71
C VAL A 14 4.73 1.02 -8.35
N LEU A 15 5.65 1.96 -8.17
CA LEU A 15 5.54 3.32 -8.70
C LEU A 15 5.38 3.37 -10.23
N PRO A 16 6.23 2.71 -11.06
CA PRO A 16 6.04 2.73 -12.51
C PRO A 16 4.74 2.06 -12.93
N PHE A 17 4.33 0.99 -12.25
CA PHE A 17 3.04 0.33 -12.52
C PHE A 17 1.86 1.27 -12.21
N ALA A 18 1.86 1.92 -11.05
CA ALA A 18 0.81 2.83 -10.63
C ALA A 18 0.68 4.05 -11.55
N LEU A 19 1.81 4.66 -11.93
CA LEU A 19 1.84 5.81 -12.84
C LEU A 19 1.40 5.42 -14.25
N HIS A 20 1.84 4.26 -14.74
CA HIS A 20 1.41 3.75 -16.05
C HIS A 20 -0.10 3.50 -16.08
N PHE A 21 -0.66 2.88 -15.03
CA PHE A 21 -2.10 2.70 -14.87
C PHE A 21 -2.84 4.05 -14.87
N LEU A 22 -2.38 5.01 -14.04
CA LEU A 22 -3.03 6.32 -13.91
C LEU A 22 -3.04 7.10 -15.24
N ILE A 23 -1.91 7.13 -15.95
CA ILE A 23 -1.77 7.85 -17.22
C ILE A 23 -2.55 7.16 -18.33
N SER A 24 -2.48 5.84 -18.43
CA SER A 24 -3.21 5.07 -19.46
C SER A 24 -4.73 5.21 -19.31
N TYR A 25 -5.24 5.23 -18.07
CA TYR A 25 -6.64 5.48 -17.79
C TYR A 25 -7.08 6.90 -18.16
N GLY A 26 -6.27 7.91 -17.80
CA GLY A 26 -6.52 9.30 -18.16
C GLY A 26 -6.56 9.53 -19.68
N LEU A 27 -5.63 8.91 -20.42
CA LEU A 27 -5.60 8.95 -21.88
C LEU A 27 -6.83 8.26 -22.51
N ALA A 28 -7.25 7.11 -21.98
CA ALA A 28 -8.45 6.41 -22.46
C ALA A 28 -9.74 7.22 -22.26
N ALA A 29 -9.79 8.07 -21.23
CA ALA A 29 -10.89 8.98 -20.95
C ALA A 29 -10.78 10.33 -21.70
N GLY A 30 -9.78 10.52 -22.55
CA GLY A 30 -9.60 11.72 -23.37
C GLY A 30 -8.98 12.92 -22.64
N PHE A 31 -8.42 12.71 -21.44
CA PHE A 31 -7.76 13.77 -20.67
C PHE A 31 -6.27 13.89 -21.03
N ILE A 32 -5.79 15.12 -21.16
CA ILE A 32 -4.35 15.41 -21.26
C ILE A 32 -3.79 15.41 -19.84
N ALA A 33 -2.93 14.44 -19.53
CA ALA A 33 -2.34 14.30 -18.20
C ALA A 33 -1.44 15.50 -17.85
N GLN A 34 -1.96 16.44 -17.05
CA GLN A 34 -1.20 17.55 -16.48
C GLN A 34 -0.80 17.23 -15.04
N ILE A 35 0.32 16.51 -14.88
CA ILE A 35 0.85 16.18 -13.55
C ILE A 35 1.73 17.32 -13.07
N SER A 36 1.31 18.00 -11.99
CA SER A 36 2.16 18.97 -11.29
C SER A 36 3.31 18.26 -10.57
N ILE A 37 4.53 18.82 -10.66
CA ILE A 37 5.72 18.32 -9.95
C ILE A 37 5.45 18.19 -8.44
N ALA A 38 4.76 19.18 -7.84
CA ALA A 38 4.49 19.18 -6.41
C ALA A 38 3.61 18.00 -5.99
N ASN A 39 2.57 17.71 -6.79
CA ASN A 39 1.67 16.58 -6.54
C ASN A 39 2.37 15.24 -6.80
N TYR A 40 3.22 15.17 -7.83
CA TYR A 40 4.01 13.97 -8.12
C TYR A 40 4.95 13.63 -6.97
N VAL A 41 5.77 14.58 -6.52
CA VAL A 41 6.73 14.37 -5.44
C VAL A 41 5.99 14.04 -4.13
N GLY A 42 4.91 14.76 -3.81
CA GLY A 42 4.09 14.46 -2.63
C GLY A 42 3.50 13.05 -2.66
N PHE A 43 2.93 12.65 -3.80
CA PHE A 43 2.44 11.29 -4.00
C PHE A 43 3.54 10.26 -3.80
N VAL A 44 4.68 10.39 -4.49
CA VAL A 44 5.81 9.44 -4.42
C VAL A 44 6.31 9.29 -2.98
N LEU A 45 6.50 10.39 -2.26
CA LEU A 45 6.99 10.37 -0.87
C LEU A 45 6.00 9.64 0.05
N TRP A 46 4.72 9.97 -0.05
CA TRP A 46 3.68 9.33 0.78
C TRP A 46 3.55 7.84 0.46
N PHE A 47 3.59 7.48 -0.83
CA PHE A 47 3.55 6.09 -1.28
C PHE A 47 4.75 5.28 -0.76
N LEU A 48 5.96 5.84 -0.87
CA LEU A 48 7.18 5.22 -0.36
C LEU A 48 7.09 4.97 1.15
N LEU A 49 6.62 5.95 1.93
CA LEU A 49 6.48 5.80 3.38
C LEU A 49 5.49 4.68 3.74
N ILE A 50 4.33 4.62 3.09
CA ILE A 50 3.33 3.59 3.36
C ILE A 50 3.85 2.20 3.00
N PHE A 51 4.44 2.03 1.80
CA PHE A 51 4.98 0.73 1.40
C PHE A 51 6.15 0.30 2.28
N GLY A 52 7.01 1.23 2.70
CA GLY A 52 8.05 0.96 3.68
C GLY A 52 7.48 0.43 5.00
N LEU A 53 6.42 1.07 5.52
CA LEU A 53 5.73 0.64 6.74
C LEU A 53 5.01 -0.71 6.58
N ILE A 54 4.41 -0.98 5.43
CA ILE A 54 3.76 -2.27 5.15
C ILE A 54 4.78 -3.41 5.25
N PHE A 55 6.01 -3.20 4.78
CA PHE A 55 7.08 -4.21 4.84
C PHE A 55 7.60 -4.45 6.26
N GLU A 56 7.32 -3.55 7.21
CA GLU A 56 7.61 -3.76 8.64
C GLU A 56 6.53 -4.63 9.33
N VAL A 57 5.32 -4.73 8.79
CA VAL A 57 4.23 -5.53 9.39
C VAL A 57 4.60 -7.03 9.53
N PRO A 58 5.14 -7.71 8.50
CA PRO A 58 5.60 -9.09 8.64
C PRO A 58 6.69 -9.25 9.69
N LEU A 59 7.65 -8.31 9.74
CA LEU A 59 8.72 -8.33 10.72
C LEU A 59 8.15 -8.21 12.14
N ALA A 60 7.26 -7.24 12.36
CA ALA A 60 6.58 -7.04 13.63
C ALA A 60 5.78 -8.29 14.06
N LEU A 61 5.06 -8.94 13.14
CA LEU A 61 4.32 -10.17 13.43
C LEU A 61 5.25 -11.32 13.84
N THR A 62 6.38 -11.50 13.15
CA THR A 62 7.35 -12.55 13.54
C THR A 62 7.99 -12.29 14.90
N LEU A 63 8.25 -11.03 15.24
CA LEU A 63 8.76 -10.63 16.55
C LEU A 63 7.72 -10.89 17.65
N MET A 64 6.47 -10.52 17.44
CA MET A 64 5.37 -10.78 18.39
C MET A 64 5.13 -12.28 18.58
N ALA A 65 5.24 -13.08 17.51
CA ALA A 65 5.15 -14.53 17.60
C ALA A 65 6.31 -15.13 18.40
N LYS A 66 7.54 -14.60 18.22
CA LYS A 66 8.71 -15.02 19.01
C LYS A 66 8.59 -14.66 20.50
N LEU A 67 7.91 -13.56 20.82
CA LEU A 67 7.61 -13.14 22.19
C LEU A 67 6.45 -13.93 22.82
N GLY A 68 5.77 -14.80 22.07
CA GLY A 68 4.63 -15.58 22.54
C GLY A 68 3.33 -14.78 22.65
N TRP A 69 3.26 -13.58 22.07
CA TRP A 69 2.04 -12.77 22.08
C TRP A 69 1.04 -13.17 20.99
N VAL A 70 1.53 -13.84 19.94
CA VAL A 70 0.75 -14.15 18.74
C VAL A 70 1.04 -15.58 18.29
N ASP A 71 0.00 -16.41 18.25
CA ASP A 71 0.08 -17.78 17.76
C ASP A 71 -0.47 -17.93 16.34
N ALA A 72 0.05 -18.92 15.59
CA ALA A 72 -0.45 -19.27 14.25
C ALA A 72 -1.98 -19.53 14.18
N PRO A 73 -2.60 -20.32 15.09
CA PRO A 73 -4.05 -20.47 15.14
C PRO A 73 -4.79 -19.15 15.40
N LEU A 74 -4.24 -18.26 16.23
CA LEU A 74 -4.82 -16.95 16.53
C LEU A 74 -4.81 -16.07 15.27
N LEU A 75 -3.67 -15.96 14.59
CA LEU A 75 -3.59 -15.23 13.31
C LEU A 75 -4.58 -15.78 12.27
N LYS A 76 -4.76 -17.10 12.22
CA LYS A 76 -5.71 -17.74 11.31
C LYS A 76 -7.15 -17.40 11.64
N GLN A 77 -7.51 -17.31 12.92
CA GLN A 77 -8.85 -16.90 13.38
C GLN A 77 -9.12 -15.42 13.09
N TYR A 78 -8.11 -14.56 13.25
CA TYR A 78 -8.24 -13.11 13.06
C TYR A 78 -8.07 -12.62 11.63
N ARG A 79 -7.71 -13.50 10.67
CA ARG A 79 -7.60 -13.15 9.23
C ARG A 79 -8.83 -12.42 8.69
N LYS A 80 -10.04 -12.87 9.04
CA LYS A 80 -11.29 -12.22 8.58
C LYS A 80 -11.43 -10.78 9.07
N TRP A 81 -10.96 -10.50 10.28
CA TRP A 81 -10.96 -9.16 10.88
C TRP A 81 -9.88 -8.27 10.26
N ALA A 82 -8.72 -8.84 9.93
CA ALA A 82 -7.67 -8.12 9.21
C ALA A 82 -8.14 -7.69 7.81
N PHE A 83 -8.84 -8.56 7.07
CA PHE A 83 -9.43 -8.20 5.78
C PHE A 83 -10.52 -7.13 5.93
N LEU A 84 -11.42 -7.28 6.90
CA LEU A 84 -12.44 -6.26 7.15
C LEU A 84 -11.81 -4.90 7.49
N GLY A 85 -10.78 -4.90 8.34
CA GLY A 85 -10.01 -3.71 8.68
C GLY A 85 -9.36 -3.08 7.45
N SER A 86 -8.69 -3.86 6.61
CA SER A 86 -8.06 -3.32 5.39
C SER A 86 -9.09 -2.72 4.42
N PHE A 87 -10.27 -3.32 4.30
CA PHE A 87 -11.36 -2.76 3.49
C PHE A 87 -11.87 -1.44 4.06
N ILE A 88 -12.10 -1.36 5.37
CA ILE A 88 -12.56 -0.12 6.02
C ILE A 88 -11.50 0.98 5.88
N PHE A 89 -10.22 0.66 6.14
CA PHE A 89 -9.12 1.60 5.96
C PHE A 89 -8.98 2.07 4.52
N SER A 90 -9.07 1.16 3.55
CA SER A 90 -9.04 1.51 2.13
C SER A 90 -10.21 2.41 1.77
N ALA A 91 -11.44 2.10 2.19
CA ALA A 91 -12.63 2.90 1.90
C ALA A 91 -12.53 4.35 2.44
N ILE A 92 -11.83 4.55 3.55
CA ILE A 92 -11.58 5.88 4.11
C ILE A 92 -10.47 6.61 3.34
N LEU A 93 -9.39 5.92 2.99
CA LEU A 93 -8.20 6.50 2.34
C LEU A 93 -8.41 6.79 0.84
N THR A 94 -9.12 5.89 0.15
CA THR A 94 -9.57 6.06 -1.23
C THR A 94 -11.09 6.20 -1.20
N PRO A 95 -11.64 7.40 -0.92
CA PRO A 95 -13.07 7.63 -0.97
C PRO A 95 -13.50 7.72 -2.44
N THR A 96 -13.36 6.62 -3.17
CA THR A 96 -13.96 6.39 -4.48
C THR A 96 -14.96 5.25 -4.28
N PRO A 97 -16.27 5.49 -4.53
CA PRO A 97 -17.33 4.52 -4.30
C PRO A 97 -17.36 3.45 -5.41
N ASP A 98 -16.23 2.81 -5.70
CA ASP A 98 -16.07 1.97 -6.89
C ASP A 98 -15.59 0.58 -6.44
N PRO A 99 -16.46 -0.46 -6.49
CA PRO A 99 -16.08 -1.84 -6.17
C PRO A 99 -15.23 -2.54 -7.26
N PHE A 100 -14.84 -1.85 -8.34
CA PHE A 100 -14.25 -2.43 -9.56
C PHE A 100 -13.19 -1.52 -10.19
#